data_AF-A0A3G2CD48-F1
#
_entry.id   AF-A0A3G2CD48-F1
#
_cell.length_a   1.000
_cell.length_b   1.000
_cell.length_c   1.000
_cell.angle_alpha   90.00
_cell.angle_beta   90.00
_cell.angle_gamma   90.00
#
_symmetry.space_group_name_H-M   'P 1'
#
loop_
_entity.id
_entity.type
_entity.pdbx_description
1 polymer ?
#
loop_
_entity_poly.entity_id
_entity_poly.type
_entity_poly.pdbx_seq_one_letter_code
_entity_poly.pdbx_strand_id
1 'polypeptide(L)'
;MKRKFRLGQMLATIGVLELCKHKHIDLGPLIDRHVSGDWGDVDDAQREANEEAVKECGTIVSVYHPHGVRVLIVTDGDRSHTVAMLPHEY
;
A
#
# COMPACT_ATOMS: atom_id res chain seq x y z
N MET A 1 1.07 7.03 -15.19
CA MET A 1 2.27 6.85 -14.33
C MET A 1 3.02 5.59 -14.74
N LYS A 2 4.35 5.56 -14.59
CA LYS A 2 5.14 4.34 -14.80
C LYS A 2 5.08 3.48 -13.54
N ARG A 3 4.69 2.21 -13.69
CA ARG A 3 4.64 1.22 -12.59
C ARG A 3 6.05 0.66 -12.34
N LYS A 4 6.46 0.57 -11.07
CA LYS A 4 7.72 -0.07 -10.62
C LYS A 4 7.61 -1.60 -10.50
N PHE A 5 6.43 -2.11 -10.17
CA PHE A 5 6.16 -3.55 -10.01
C PHE A 5 4.72 -3.89 -10.43
N ARG A 6 4.37 -5.18 -10.43
CA ARG A 6 3.01 -5.65 -10.71
C ARG A 6 2.21 -5.76 -9.41
N LEU A 7 0.95 -5.36 -9.46
CA LEU A 7 -0.01 -5.61 -8.39
C LEU A 7 -0.48 -7.06 -8.44
N GLY A 8 -0.76 -7.62 -7.28
CA GLY A 8 -1.40 -8.92 -7.12
C GLY A 8 -2.92 -8.82 -7.09
N GLN A 9 -3.57 -9.83 -6.53
CA GLN A 9 -4.98 -9.78 -6.20
C GLN A 9 -5.21 -8.65 -5.17
N MET A 10 -6.07 -7.70 -5.53
CA MET A 10 -6.43 -6.59 -4.66
C MET A 10 -7.39 -7.07 -3.56
N LEU A 11 -7.00 -6.84 -2.31
CA LEU A 11 -7.80 -7.13 -1.12
C LEU A 11 -7.87 -5.89 -0.24
N ALA A 12 -8.91 -5.83 0.59
CA ALA A 12 -9.03 -4.81 1.63
C ALA A 12 -9.63 -5.45 2.88
N THR A 13 -9.15 -5.04 4.06
CA THR A 13 -9.75 -5.45 5.33
C THR A 13 -11.12 -4.81 5.51
N ILE A 14 -11.95 -5.41 6.37
CA ILE A 14 -13.27 -4.86 6.71
C ILE A 14 -13.11 -3.44 7.29
N GLY A 15 -12.08 -3.20 8.12
CA GLY A 15 -11.82 -1.88 8.70
C GLY A 15 -11.61 -0.80 7.63
N VAL A 16 -10.81 -1.08 6.59
CA VAL A 16 -10.60 -0.14 5.48
C VAL A 16 -11.86 0.02 4.63
N LEU A 17 -12.60 -1.05 4.36
CA LEU A 17 -13.84 -0.97 3.58
C LEU A 17 -14.91 -0.10 4.25
N GLU A 18 -15.04 -0.20 5.58
CA GLU A 18 -15.94 0.67 6.35
C GLU A 18 -15.52 2.14 6.26
N LEU A 19 -14.21 2.42 6.25
CA LEU A 19 -13.71 3.78 6.03
C LEU A 19 -13.96 4.30 4.62
N CYS A 20 -13.81 3.46 3.59
CA CYS A 20 -14.16 3.82 2.21
C CYS A 20 -15.65 4.23 2.13
N LYS A 21 -16.52 3.46 2.80
CA LYS A 21 -17.97 3.71 2.83
C LYS A 21 -18.34 4.97 3.61
N HIS A 22 -17.81 5.15 4.81
CA HIS A 22 -18.24 6.20 5.74
C HIS A 22 -17.47 7.52 5.60
N LYS A 23 -16.23 7.47 5.13
CA LYS A 23 -15.36 8.66 4.96
C LYS A 23 -15.03 8.96 3.50
N HIS A 24 -15.66 8.26 2.55
CA HIS A 24 -15.46 8.45 1.11
C HIS A 24 -13.98 8.34 0.68
N ILE A 25 -13.23 7.44 1.33
CA ILE A 25 -11.84 7.18 0.97
C ILE A 25 -11.81 6.38 -0.35
N ASP A 26 -11.13 6.93 -1.35
CA ASP A 26 -10.80 6.23 -2.60
C ASP A 26 -9.41 5.60 -2.49
N LEU A 27 -9.35 4.26 -2.63
CA LEU A 27 -8.10 3.51 -2.60
C LEU A 27 -7.34 3.59 -3.92
N GLY A 28 -7.99 3.91 -5.04
CA GLY A 28 -7.38 3.95 -6.38
C GLY A 28 -6.12 4.83 -6.43
N PRO A 29 -6.19 6.10 -6.00
CA PRO A 29 -5.03 6.98 -5.95
C PRO A 29 -3.90 6.47 -5.04
N LEU A 30 -4.23 5.79 -3.94
CA LEU A 30 -3.23 5.22 -3.02
C LEU A 30 -2.50 4.04 -3.66
N ILE A 31 -3.25 3.20 -4.40
CA ILE A 31 -2.71 2.06 -5.14
C ILE A 31 -1.82 2.54 -6.28
N ASP A 32 -2.22 3.60 -7.01
CA ASP A 32 -1.42 4.18 -8.09
C ASP A 32 -0.09 4.75 -7.57
N ARG A 33 -0.11 5.42 -6.42
CA ARG A 33 1.11 5.89 -5.72
C ARG A 33 1.97 4.73 -5.24
N HIS A 34 1.36 3.68 -4.71
CA HIS A 34 2.07 2.50 -4.24
C HIS A 34 2.83 1.84 -5.38
N VAL A 35 2.15 1.56 -6.50
CA VAL A 35 2.76 0.86 -7.64
C VAL A 35 3.82 1.71 -8.36
N SER A 36 3.83 3.03 -8.20
CA SER A 36 4.89 3.90 -8.74
C SER A 36 6.11 4.05 -7.85
N GLY A 37 6.04 3.57 -6.60
CA GLY A 37 7.10 3.74 -5.62
C GLY A 37 7.15 5.09 -4.95
N ASP A 38 5.99 5.73 -4.72
CA ASP A 38 5.90 6.94 -3.89
C ASP A 38 6.17 6.62 -2.41
N TRP A 39 5.73 5.43 -1.98
CA TRP A 39 5.80 4.86 -0.62
C TRP A 39 5.07 5.63 0.48
N GLY A 40 4.73 6.91 0.25
CA GLY A 40 4.05 7.76 1.20
C GLY A 40 4.91 8.02 2.45
N ASP A 41 4.24 8.00 3.60
CA ASP A 41 4.78 8.37 4.92
C ASP A 41 5.46 7.17 5.61
N VAL A 42 6.48 6.63 4.94
CA VAL A 42 7.41 5.64 5.49
C VAL A 42 8.76 6.31 5.79
N ASP A 43 9.47 5.80 6.79
CA ASP A 43 10.82 6.25 7.11
C ASP A 43 11.85 5.82 6.04
N ASP A 44 13.08 6.32 6.17
CA ASP A 44 14.14 6.07 5.19
C ASP A 44 14.54 4.59 5.11
N ALA A 45 14.50 3.87 6.25
CA ALA A 45 14.82 2.45 6.29
C ALA A 45 13.78 1.61 5.53
N GLN A 46 12.49 1.88 5.75
CA GLN A 46 11.41 1.21 5.02
C GLN A 46 11.39 1.62 3.54
N ARG A 47 11.77 2.86 3.23
CA ARG A 47 11.93 3.31 1.84
C ARG A 47 13.02 2.52 1.13
N GLU A 48 14.19 2.37 1.74
CA GLU A 48 15.29 1.55 1.21
C GLU A 48 14.87 0.08 1.06
N ALA A 49 14.23 -0.49 2.09
CA ALA A 49 13.71 -1.85 2.06
C ALA A 49 12.69 -2.06 0.92
N ASN A 50 11.83 -1.07 0.63
CA ASN A 50 10.91 -1.14 -0.51
C ASN A 50 11.65 -1.12 -1.85
N GLU A 51 12.67 -0.28 -2.02
CA GLU A 51 13.46 -0.23 -3.27
C GLU A 51 14.23 -1.54 -3.51
N GLU A 52 14.72 -2.18 -2.46
CA GLU A 52 15.33 -3.51 -2.52
C GLU A 52 14.28 -4.59 -2.80
N ALA A 53 13.16 -4.56 -2.09
CA ALA A 53 12.04 -5.48 -2.27
C ALA A 53 11.50 -5.50 -3.71
N VAL A 54 11.46 -4.34 -4.39
CA VAL A 54 11.09 -4.26 -5.81
C VAL A 54 12.02 -5.09 -6.70
N LYS A 55 13.30 -5.23 -6.34
CA LYS A 55 14.32 -5.98 -7.09
C LYS A 55 14.38 -7.45 -6.68
N GLU A 56 14.23 -7.73 -5.38
CA GLU A 56 14.51 -9.05 -4.79
C GLU A 56 13.26 -9.83 -4.35
N CYS A 57 12.07 -9.43 -4.82
CA CYS A 57 10.80 -10.05 -4.46
C CYS A 57 10.51 -10.03 -2.94
N GLY A 58 10.85 -8.92 -2.28
CA GLY A 58 10.50 -8.67 -0.87
C GLY A 58 9.11 -8.03 -0.71
N THR A 59 8.54 -8.08 0.49
CA THR A 59 7.27 -7.38 0.80
C THR A 59 7.45 -5.87 0.69
N ILE A 60 6.49 -5.20 0.05
CA ILE A 60 6.49 -3.75 -0.12
C ILE A 60 5.39 -3.16 0.75
N VAL A 61 5.71 -2.12 1.52
CA VAL A 61 4.77 -1.45 2.43
C VAL A 61 4.72 0.04 2.13
N SER A 62 3.52 0.60 1.96
CA SER A 62 3.32 2.05 1.85
C SER A 62 2.31 2.55 2.86
N VAL A 63 2.49 3.78 3.31
CA VAL A 63 1.64 4.41 4.32
C VAL A 63 1.06 5.71 3.77
N TYR A 64 -0.26 5.84 3.80
CA TYR A 64 -0.95 7.04 3.34
C TYR A 64 -1.95 7.56 4.37
N HIS A 65 -2.32 8.82 4.22
CA HIS A 65 -3.22 9.53 5.13
C HIS A 65 -4.43 10.16 4.42
N PRO A 66 -5.24 9.39 3.65
CA PRO A 66 -6.45 9.93 3.03
C PRO A 66 -7.37 10.50 4.10
N HIS A 67 -7.72 11.79 3.97
CA HIS A 67 -8.52 12.51 4.96
C HIS A 67 -7.99 12.40 6.41
N GLY A 68 -6.67 12.31 6.58
CA GLY A 68 -6.01 12.20 7.89
C GLY A 68 -6.09 10.81 8.54
N VAL A 69 -6.63 9.80 7.85
CA VAL A 69 -6.69 8.42 8.36
C VAL A 69 -5.52 7.62 7.83
N ARG A 70 -4.73 7.01 8.73
CA ARG A 70 -3.59 6.18 8.34
C ARG A 70 -4.06 4.85 7.73
N VAL A 71 -3.68 4.60 6.48
CA VAL A 71 -3.97 3.37 5.71
C VAL A 71 -2.66 2.82 5.16
N LEU A 72 -2.45 1.50 5.30
CA LEU A 72 -1.34 0.78 4.72
C LEU A 72 -1.77 0.12 3.40
N ILE A 73 -0.89 0.16 2.40
CA ILE A 73 -0.98 -0.66 1.20
C ILE A 73 0.24 -1.59 1.20
N VAL A 74 -0.01 -2.90 1.22
CA VAL A 74 1.03 -3.92 1.33
C VAL A 74 0.96 -4.85 0.14
N THR A 75 2.08 -5.09 -0.54
CA THR A 75 2.19 -6.10 -1.60
C THR A 75 3.17 -7.18 -1.19
N ASP A 76 2.73 -8.43 -1.22
CA ASP A 76 3.55 -9.62 -0.90
C ASP A 76 4.75 -9.74 -1.84
N GLY A 77 5.83 -10.37 -1.35
CA GLY A 77 7.09 -10.52 -2.09
C GLY A 77 6.94 -11.15 -3.47
N ASP A 78 6.13 -12.19 -3.57
CA ASP A 78 5.79 -12.88 -4.82
C ASP A 78 4.77 -12.13 -5.70
N ARG A 79 4.30 -10.96 -5.23
CA ARG A 79 3.25 -10.13 -5.84
C ARG A 79 1.93 -10.86 -6.02
N SER A 80 1.63 -11.86 -5.18
CA SER A 80 0.36 -12.60 -5.23
C SER A 80 -0.82 -11.76 -4.74
N HIS A 81 -0.62 -10.97 -3.68
CA HIS A 81 -1.66 -10.10 -3.12
C HIS A 81 -1.20 -8.65 -2.99
N THR A 82 -2.17 -7.75 -3.00
CA THR A 82 -1.99 -6.37 -2.56
C THR A 82 -3.16 -6.00 -1.65
N VAL A 83 -2.87 -5.75 -0.39
CA VAL A 83 -3.87 -5.60 0.67
C VAL A 83 -3.85 -4.15 1.19
N ALA A 84 -5.02 -3.53 1.20
CA ALA A 84 -5.25 -2.27 1.91
C ALA A 84 -5.76 -2.56 3.34
N MET A 85 -5.10 -2.04 4.36
CA MET A 85 -5.45 -2.32 5.76
C MET A 85 -5.14 -1.16 6.71
N LEU A 86 -5.69 -1.21 7.92
CA LEU A 86 -5.36 -0.30 9.01
C LEU A 86 -4.07 -0.74 9.71
N PRO A 87 -3.32 0.19 10.34
CA PRO A 87 -2.06 -0.15 11.01
C PRO A 87 -2.14 -1.24 12.08
N HIS A 88 -3.29 -1.40 12.73
CA HIS A 88 -3.50 -2.40 13.78
C HIS A 88 -4.00 -3.75 13.24
N GLU A 89 -4.23 -3.85 11.92
CA GLU A 89 -4.60 -5.07 11.20
C GLU A 89 -3.39 -5.71 10.48
N TYR A 90 -2.23 -5.04 10.53
CA TYR A 90 -0.95 -5.52 9.97
C TYR A 90 -0.18 -6.37 10.98
#